data_AF-K1N1D6-F1
#
_entry.id   AF-K1N1D6-F1
#
_cell.length_a   1.000
_cell.length_b   1.000
_cell.length_c   1.000
_cell.angle_alpha   90.00
_cell.angle_beta   90.00
_cell.angle_gamma   90.00
#
_symmetry.space_group_name_H-M   'P 1'
#
loop_
_entity.id
_entity.type
_entity.pdbx_description
1 polymer ?
#
loop_
_entity_poly.entity_id
_entity_poly.type
_entity_poly.pdbx_seq_one_letter_code
_entity_poly.pdbx_strand_id
1 'polypeptide(L)'
;MSMYSSNENILRPISLALVDLFAQASEAKTTIKHLKVIYKLEDKSCMVDAKLSSQVPITEITNALMSQIDYLINSLISNYQTVYRNNYLSKVIFEADLDTLGIVYDSVKVTCVMRANLKNLDSKDLILNALVATVQAEQSELVERPVTGLKLNLKRKKLRNFALIFDYAKDPQERVYQTGFVNSLIKSLSTLIQAYCSFTERHQASISLCFNLLNRKNLQIAQGQIYPTKKLRLFNGFVLPQEAKYLIKQVDQILMLVGNSKVNGLQLIRHPNGEYISRFQIVYTADDMIAQNNVLDINLSSSQQLANILTKIIDTCSLSKDLHDWKSIINADMQLVCNEWKVKSNSYQLIHSFKDPSISFKSAKFLLNDVNNKAKGKAVINSFCLVTQHKGLRELGINLSQHINLEQHSHPMQVPTLNQFFKPKSKLYYNFALGSGGYALQSERYLGWAKS
;
A
#
# COMPACT_ATOMS: atom_id res chain seq x y z
N MET A 1 -16.18 42.22 -33.04
CA MET A 1 -17.07 42.01 -31.89
C MET A 1 -18.03 40.86 -32.21
N SER A 2 -17.59 39.62 -31.97
CA SER A 2 -18.49 38.50 -31.70
C SER A 2 -17.72 37.51 -30.84
N MET A 3 -18.35 37.11 -29.74
CA MET A 3 -17.78 36.34 -28.65
C MET A 3 -17.69 34.86 -29.03
N TYR A 4 -16.54 34.27 -28.68
CA TYR A 4 -16.32 32.90 -28.24
C TYR A 4 -17.52 31.94 -28.31
N SER A 5 -17.47 31.02 -29.27
CA SER A 5 -18.06 29.69 -29.12
C SER A 5 -16.94 28.65 -29.14
N SER A 6 -16.43 28.29 -27.97
CA SER A 6 -15.64 27.08 -27.79
C SER A 6 -16.16 26.34 -26.55
N ASN A 7 -17.33 25.72 -26.72
CA ASN A 7 -17.77 24.61 -25.87
C ASN A 7 -16.91 23.38 -26.19
N GLU A 8 -15.66 23.39 -25.73
CA GLU A 8 -14.98 22.15 -25.41
C GLU A 8 -15.54 21.71 -24.06
N ASN A 9 -16.35 20.65 -24.05
CA ASN A 9 -16.76 19.96 -22.83
C ASN A 9 -15.49 19.46 -22.10
N ILE A 10 -14.90 20.30 -21.25
CA ILE A 10 -13.83 19.89 -20.34
C ILE A 10 -14.48 18.92 -19.36
N LEU A 11 -14.37 17.62 -19.66
CA LEU A 11 -14.68 16.56 -18.72
C LEU A 11 -13.93 16.88 -17.42
N ARG A 12 -14.69 17.08 -16.33
CA ARG A 12 -14.15 17.27 -14.97
C ARG A 12 -14.19 15.92 -14.26
N PRO A 13 -13.19 15.04 -14.49
CA PRO A 13 -13.25 13.65 -14.03
C PRO A 13 -13.28 13.53 -12.51
N ILE A 14 -12.72 14.53 -11.80
CA ILE A 14 -12.76 14.60 -10.33
C ILE A 14 -14.18 14.92 -9.87
N SER A 15 -14.77 16.02 -10.35
CA SER A 15 -16.14 16.41 -10.01
C SER A 15 -17.13 15.27 -10.29
N LEU A 16 -17.03 14.61 -11.44
CA LEU A 16 -17.90 13.48 -11.79
C LEU A 16 -17.74 12.30 -10.82
N ALA A 17 -16.51 11.94 -10.47
CA ALA A 17 -16.26 10.85 -9.53
C ALA A 17 -16.76 11.19 -8.10
N LEU A 18 -16.66 12.46 -7.70
CA LEU A 18 -17.19 12.93 -6.43
C LEU A 18 -18.72 12.92 -6.42
N VAL A 19 -19.38 13.33 -7.50
CA VAL A 19 -20.85 13.23 -7.62
C VAL A 19 -21.31 11.78 -7.44
N ASP A 20 -20.64 10.82 -8.09
CA ASP A 20 -20.98 9.41 -7.94
C ASP A 20 -20.74 8.88 -6.52
N LEU A 21 -19.66 9.30 -5.87
CA LEU A 21 -19.37 8.94 -4.48
C LEU A 21 -20.42 9.50 -3.51
N PHE A 22 -20.76 10.79 -3.65
CA PHE A 22 -21.71 11.48 -2.78
C PHE A 22 -23.13 10.92 -2.95
N ALA A 23 -23.53 10.61 -4.19
CA ALA A 23 -24.79 9.92 -4.46
C ALA A 23 -24.83 8.54 -3.79
N GLN A 24 -23.75 7.76 -3.90
CA GLN A 24 -23.66 6.45 -3.25
C GLN A 24 -23.72 6.54 -1.72
N ALA A 25 -23.00 7.50 -1.12
CA ALA A 25 -22.98 7.69 0.33
C ALA A 25 -24.38 8.04 0.86
N SER A 26 -25.09 8.93 0.15
CA SER A 26 -26.47 9.32 0.45
C SER A 26 -27.45 8.15 0.34
N GLU A 27 -27.41 7.39 -0.76
CA GLU A 27 -28.25 6.20 -0.98
C GLU A 27 -28.03 5.14 0.11
N ALA A 28 -26.77 4.87 0.46
CA ALA A 28 -26.41 3.90 1.49
C ALA A 28 -26.64 4.40 2.92
N LYS A 29 -27.08 5.66 3.11
CA LYS A 29 -27.23 6.30 4.43
C LYS A 29 -25.93 6.24 5.26
N THR A 30 -24.81 6.52 4.59
CA THR A 30 -23.47 6.55 5.20
C THR A 30 -22.80 7.90 4.97
N THR A 31 -21.80 8.21 5.77
CA THR A 31 -20.91 9.36 5.58
C THR A 31 -19.57 8.94 4.99
N ILE A 32 -18.93 9.87 4.28
CA ILE A 32 -17.58 9.66 3.75
C ILE A 32 -16.62 10.03 4.87
N LYS A 33 -15.85 9.06 5.39
CA LYS A 33 -14.87 9.27 6.48
C LYS A 33 -13.48 9.59 5.95
N HIS A 34 -13.11 8.99 4.83
CA HIS A 34 -11.82 9.16 4.20
C HIS A 34 -12.01 9.19 2.69
N LEU A 35 -11.30 10.09 2.03
CA LEU A 35 -11.32 10.28 0.59
C LEU A 35 -9.89 10.21 0.04
N LYS A 36 -9.73 9.42 -1.01
CA LYS A 36 -8.50 9.30 -1.78
C LYS A 36 -8.81 9.49 -3.26
N VAL A 37 -8.29 10.55 -3.86
CA VAL A 37 -8.45 10.87 -5.27
C VAL A 37 -7.13 10.66 -5.98
N ILE A 38 -7.12 9.73 -6.94
CA ILE A 38 -5.96 9.42 -7.78
C ILE A 38 -6.21 10.00 -9.17
N TYR A 39 -5.58 11.12 -9.45
CA TYR A 39 -5.64 11.78 -10.75
C TYR A 39 -4.45 11.38 -11.61
N LYS A 40 -4.70 10.73 -12.75
CA LYS A 40 -3.67 10.35 -13.72
C LYS A 40 -3.59 11.44 -14.80
N LEU A 41 -2.39 12.00 -14.98
CA LEU A 41 -2.20 13.11 -15.90
C LEU A 41 -2.21 12.68 -17.36
N GLU A 42 -1.66 11.49 -17.67
CA GLU A 42 -1.48 10.99 -19.03
C GLU A 42 -2.81 10.77 -19.77
N ASP A 43 -3.80 10.18 -19.10
CA ASP A 43 -5.11 9.88 -19.68
C ASP A 43 -6.23 10.76 -19.11
N LYS A 44 -5.86 11.81 -18.36
CA LYS A 44 -6.77 12.72 -17.64
C LYS A 44 -7.91 11.98 -16.92
N SER A 45 -7.61 10.80 -16.37
CA SER A 45 -8.59 9.98 -15.66
C SER A 45 -8.49 10.15 -14.15
N CYS A 46 -9.59 9.89 -13.47
CA CYS A 46 -9.66 9.94 -12.02
C CYS A 46 -10.13 8.58 -11.47
N MET A 47 -9.57 8.17 -10.35
CA MET A 47 -10.08 7.07 -9.55
C MET A 47 -10.28 7.58 -8.13
N VAL A 48 -11.48 7.36 -7.59
CA VAL A 48 -11.82 7.78 -6.24
C VAL A 48 -11.97 6.55 -5.38
N ASP A 49 -11.28 6.57 -4.26
CA ASP A 49 -11.28 5.55 -3.25
C ASP A 49 -11.73 6.19 -1.94
N ALA A 50 -12.79 5.67 -1.34
CA ALA A 50 -13.37 6.28 -0.16
C ALA A 50 -13.73 5.23 0.89
N LYS A 51 -13.52 5.57 2.16
CA LYS A 51 -14.06 4.78 3.29
C LYS A 51 -15.36 5.41 3.75
N LEU A 52 -16.44 4.65 3.74
CA LEU A 52 -17.75 5.05 4.21
C LEU A 52 -17.99 4.54 5.63
N SER A 53 -18.78 5.28 6.41
CA SER A 53 -19.13 4.95 7.79
C SER A 53 -20.61 5.17 8.06
N SER A 54 -21.21 4.29 8.87
CA SER A 54 -22.57 4.43 9.40
C SER A 54 -22.62 5.16 10.75
N GLN A 55 -21.48 5.60 11.27
CA GLN A 55 -21.35 6.14 12.64
C GLN A 55 -21.71 7.61 12.76
N VAL A 56 -21.91 8.33 11.66
CA VAL A 56 -22.21 9.78 11.64
C VAL A 56 -23.57 10.01 10.98
N PRO A 57 -24.42 10.90 11.52
CA PRO A 57 -25.72 11.22 10.92
C PRO A 57 -25.62 11.72 9.46
N ILE A 58 -26.63 11.37 8.65
CA ILE A 58 -26.74 11.65 7.20
C ILE A 58 -26.77 13.16 6.87
N THR A 59 -27.03 14.02 7.85
CA THR A 59 -27.45 15.42 7.69
C THR A 59 -26.41 16.38 7.11
N GLU A 60 -25.17 15.94 6.82
CA GLU A 60 -24.04 16.85 6.54
C GLU A 60 -23.44 16.72 5.13
N ILE A 61 -23.95 15.79 4.30
CA ILE A 61 -23.52 15.66 2.89
C ILE A 61 -24.23 16.72 2.04
N THR A 62 -23.64 17.93 1.96
CA THR A 62 -24.17 19.03 1.14
C THR A 62 -23.43 19.17 -0.19
N ASN A 63 -24.10 19.73 -1.20
CA ASN A 63 -23.44 20.10 -2.46
C ASN A 63 -22.29 21.09 -2.24
N ALA A 64 -22.39 21.95 -1.21
CA ALA A 64 -21.33 22.90 -0.85
C ALA A 64 -20.05 22.18 -0.42
N LEU A 65 -20.15 21.14 0.41
CA LEU A 65 -19.00 20.32 0.81
C LEU A 65 -18.33 19.65 -0.39
N MET A 66 -19.12 19.07 -1.30
CA MET A 66 -18.58 18.46 -2.52
C MET A 66 -17.83 19.48 -3.38
N SER A 67 -18.39 20.68 -3.57
CA SER A 67 -17.75 21.76 -4.33
C SER A 67 -16.45 22.26 -3.68
N GLN A 68 -16.40 22.35 -2.35
CA GLN A 68 -15.18 22.70 -1.62
C GLN A 68 -14.08 21.65 -1.83
N ILE A 69 -14.43 20.36 -1.71
CA ILE A 69 -13.49 19.25 -1.95
C ILE A 69 -12.99 19.29 -3.41
N ASP A 70 -13.90 19.43 -4.37
CA ASP A 70 -13.54 19.52 -5.79
C ASP A 70 -12.59 20.70 -6.07
N TYR A 71 -12.91 21.89 -5.53
CA TYR A 71 -12.06 23.07 -5.66
C TYR A 71 -10.66 22.85 -5.09
N LEU A 72 -10.56 22.35 -3.85
CA LEU A 72 -9.27 22.13 -3.19
C LEU A 72 -8.40 21.14 -3.98
N ILE A 73 -8.98 20.02 -4.40
CA ILE A 73 -8.24 18.98 -5.14
C ILE A 73 -7.75 19.53 -6.48
N ASN A 74 -8.62 20.22 -7.24
CA ASN A 74 -8.22 20.80 -8.52
C ASN A 74 -7.16 21.89 -8.37
N SER A 75 -7.27 22.74 -7.33
CA SER A 75 -6.27 23.77 -7.00
C SER A 75 -4.90 23.14 -6.72
N LEU A 76 -4.83 22.16 -5.81
CA LEU A 76 -3.60 21.45 -5.49
C LEU A 76 -3.00 20.76 -6.72
N ILE A 77 -3.81 20.05 -7.50
CA ILE A 77 -3.34 19.39 -8.73
C ILE A 77 -2.75 20.42 -9.71
N SER A 78 -3.41 21.56 -9.89
CA SER A 78 -2.93 22.64 -10.76
C SER A 78 -1.59 23.22 -10.28
N ASN A 79 -1.45 23.43 -8.96
CA ASN A 79 -0.20 23.89 -8.36
C ASN A 79 0.93 22.88 -8.60
N TYR A 80 0.73 21.61 -8.27
CA TYR A 80 1.77 20.59 -8.50
C TYR A 80 2.07 20.35 -9.99
N GLN A 81 1.08 20.47 -10.86
CA GLN A 81 1.32 20.50 -12.30
C GLN A 81 2.19 21.68 -12.71
N THR A 82 2.00 22.84 -12.10
CA THR A 82 2.83 24.03 -12.32
C THR A 82 4.26 23.86 -11.84
N VAL A 83 4.45 23.27 -10.66
CA VAL A 83 5.79 22.99 -10.10
C VAL A 83 6.56 22.00 -10.97
N TYR A 84 5.88 20.97 -11.46
CA TYR A 84 6.52 19.87 -12.18
C TYR A 84 6.30 19.89 -13.69
N ARG A 85 5.92 21.05 -14.30
CA ARG A 85 5.57 21.22 -15.74
C ARG A 85 6.48 20.48 -16.72
N ASN A 86 7.78 20.39 -16.42
CA ASN A 86 8.83 19.76 -17.24
C ASN A 86 9.26 18.36 -16.76
N ASN A 87 8.78 17.93 -15.59
CA ASN A 87 9.07 16.63 -15.00
C ASN A 87 7.95 15.65 -15.32
N TYR A 88 8.30 14.37 -15.33
CA TYR A 88 7.46 13.26 -15.77
C TYR A 88 6.38 12.85 -14.75
N LEU A 89 5.73 13.84 -14.16
CA LEU A 89 4.61 13.70 -13.24
C LEU A 89 3.52 12.88 -13.93
N SER A 90 3.30 11.68 -13.41
CA SER A 90 2.41 10.70 -14.01
C SER A 90 1.03 10.69 -13.35
N LYS A 91 1.00 10.93 -12.04
CA LYS A 91 -0.23 11.03 -11.26
C LYS A 91 -0.02 11.86 -10.00
N VAL A 92 -1.08 12.50 -9.56
CA VAL A 92 -1.21 13.13 -8.24
C VAL A 92 -2.24 12.32 -7.44
N ILE A 93 -1.92 12.04 -6.19
CA ILE A 93 -2.81 11.34 -5.26
C ILE A 93 -3.10 12.30 -4.12
N PHE A 94 -4.35 12.66 -3.94
CA PHE A 94 -4.84 13.41 -2.79
C PHE A 94 -5.51 12.43 -1.82
N GLU A 95 -5.21 12.52 -0.53
CA GLU A 95 -5.80 11.73 0.54
C GLU A 95 -6.18 12.67 1.69
N ALA A 96 -7.38 12.54 2.25
CA ALA A 96 -7.79 13.30 3.42
C ALA A 96 -8.92 12.58 4.17
N ASP A 97 -8.99 12.81 5.47
CA ASP A 97 -10.16 12.50 6.29
C ASP A 97 -11.19 13.62 6.21
N LEU A 98 -12.46 13.23 6.38
CA LEU A 98 -13.60 14.12 6.38
C LEU A 98 -14.33 14.03 7.72
N ASP A 99 -14.71 15.18 8.25
CA ASP A 99 -15.55 15.34 9.44
C ASP A 99 -16.80 16.17 9.13
N THR A 100 -17.51 16.60 10.17
CA THR A 100 -18.74 17.38 10.06
C THR A 100 -18.52 18.78 9.44
N LEU A 101 -17.30 19.30 9.49
CA LEU A 101 -16.91 20.62 8.97
C LEU A 101 -16.29 20.52 7.56
N GLY A 102 -15.92 19.31 7.14
CA GLY A 102 -15.44 19.02 5.80
C GLY A 102 -14.07 18.36 5.82
N ILE A 103 -13.14 18.87 5.02
CA ILE A 103 -11.77 18.33 4.98
C ILE A 103 -11.04 18.69 6.28
N VAL A 104 -10.60 17.67 7.01
CA VAL A 104 -9.68 17.84 8.13
C VAL A 104 -8.32 18.19 7.53
N TYR A 105 -7.95 19.46 7.52
CA TYR A 105 -6.77 19.95 6.80
C TYR A 105 -5.46 19.26 7.25
N ASP A 106 -5.30 18.98 8.54
CA ASP A 106 -4.13 18.28 9.08
C ASP A 106 -4.10 16.79 8.72
N SER A 107 -5.13 16.24 8.09
CA SER A 107 -5.13 14.87 7.55
C SER A 107 -4.73 14.83 6.07
N VAL A 108 -4.59 15.99 5.42
CA VAL A 108 -4.31 16.09 3.99
C VAL A 108 -2.93 15.51 3.69
N LYS A 109 -2.90 14.65 2.67
CA LYS A 109 -1.69 14.09 2.13
C LYS A 109 -1.73 14.12 0.61
N VAL A 110 -0.73 14.76 0.03
CA VAL A 110 -0.56 14.81 -1.42
C VAL A 110 0.68 14.01 -1.83
N THR A 111 0.52 13.07 -2.75
CA THR A 111 1.62 12.29 -3.31
C THR A 111 1.74 12.52 -4.81
N CYS A 112 2.85 13.12 -5.22
CA CYS A 112 3.20 13.40 -6.60
C CYS A 112 4.10 12.28 -7.13
N VAL A 113 3.60 11.44 -8.05
CA VAL A 113 4.34 10.28 -8.57
C VAL A 113 4.92 10.58 -9.94
N MET A 114 6.24 10.45 -10.05
CA MET A 114 7.00 10.77 -11.25
C MET A 114 7.56 9.49 -11.89
N ARG A 115 7.43 9.35 -13.21
CA ARG A 115 8.08 8.27 -13.97
C ARG A 115 9.58 8.58 -14.08
N ALA A 116 10.40 7.54 -14.04
CA ALA A 116 11.85 7.69 -14.13
C ALA A 116 12.48 7.01 -15.35
N ASN A 117 11.66 6.35 -16.19
CA ASN A 117 12.10 5.49 -17.29
C ASN A 117 12.03 6.18 -18.67
N LEU A 118 12.58 7.39 -18.79
CA LEU A 118 12.33 8.22 -19.97
C LEU A 118 13.55 8.26 -20.86
N LYS A 119 13.31 8.28 -22.17
CA LYS A 119 14.34 7.94 -23.17
C LYS A 119 15.54 8.91 -23.20
N ASN A 120 15.39 10.11 -22.62
CA ASN A 120 16.33 11.22 -22.85
C ASN A 120 16.91 11.84 -21.56
N LEU A 121 16.63 11.29 -20.37
CA LEU A 121 17.12 11.85 -19.11
C LEU A 121 17.59 10.73 -18.16
N ASP A 122 18.73 10.95 -17.50
CA ASP A 122 19.18 10.06 -16.43
C ASP A 122 18.18 10.11 -15.28
N SER A 123 17.76 8.93 -14.82
CA SER A 123 16.86 8.74 -13.69
C SER A 123 17.31 9.50 -12.43
N LYS A 124 18.63 9.69 -12.26
CA LYS A 124 19.19 10.50 -11.17
C LYS A 124 18.79 11.97 -11.31
N ASP A 125 19.04 12.58 -12.46
CA ASP A 125 18.78 14.00 -12.70
C ASP A 125 17.30 14.35 -12.52
N LEU A 126 16.40 13.42 -12.83
CA LEU A 126 14.95 13.59 -12.61
C LEU A 126 14.59 13.83 -11.16
N ILE A 127 15.17 13.06 -10.25
CA ILE A 127 14.88 13.23 -8.83
C ILE A 127 15.49 14.54 -8.34
N LEU A 128 16.71 14.87 -8.76
CA LEU A 128 17.38 16.10 -8.35
C LEU A 128 16.59 17.33 -8.79
N ASN A 129 16.18 17.38 -10.05
CA ASN A 129 15.37 18.46 -10.60
C ASN A 129 14.02 18.55 -9.89
N ALA A 130 13.39 17.43 -9.54
CA ALA A 130 12.14 17.42 -8.79
C ALA A 130 12.32 17.96 -7.35
N LEU A 131 13.41 17.61 -6.67
CA LEU A 131 13.71 18.13 -5.33
C LEU A 131 13.98 19.65 -5.36
N VAL A 132 14.76 20.13 -6.34
CA VAL A 132 15.02 21.57 -6.53
C VAL A 132 13.73 22.33 -6.83
N ALA A 133 12.92 21.85 -7.79
CA ALA A 133 11.64 22.47 -8.12
C ALA A 133 10.68 22.51 -6.93
N THR A 134 10.73 21.49 -6.06
CA THR A 134 9.93 21.46 -4.84
C THR A 134 10.34 22.57 -3.87
N VAL A 135 11.64 22.76 -3.62
CA VAL A 135 12.12 23.84 -2.74
C VAL A 135 11.75 25.21 -3.31
N GLN A 136 11.89 25.41 -4.62
CA GLN A 136 11.48 26.67 -5.28
C GLN A 136 9.98 26.92 -5.14
N ALA A 137 9.16 25.87 -5.23
CA ALA A 137 7.72 25.97 -5.04
C ALA A 137 7.32 26.29 -3.60
N GLU A 138 8.05 25.76 -2.62
CA GLU A 138 7.89 26.14 -1.22
C GLU A 138 8.25 27.62 -1.01
N GLN A 139 9.40 28.07 -1.55
CA GLN A 139 9.87 29.46 -1.44
C GLN A 139 8.97 30.48 -2.15
N SER A 140 8.22 30.05 -3.16
CA SER A 140 7.23 30.88 -3.88
C SER A 140 5.81 30.66 -3.40
N GLU A 141 5.61 29.90 -2.31
CA GLU A 141 4.31 29.62 -1.69
C GLU A 141 3.29 28.94 -2.62
N LEU A 142 3.74 28.40 -3.77
CA LEU A 142 2.92 27.54 -4.64
C LEU A 142 2.54 26.22 -3.97
N VAL A 143 3.35 25.79 -3.00
CA VAL A 143 3.09 24.63 -2.14
C VAL A 143 3.13 25.10 -0.69
N GLU A 144 2.03 24.89 0.03
CA GLU A 144 1.81 25.41 1.40
C GLU A 144 2.58 24.65 2.50
N ARG A 145 3.07 23.44 2.20
CA ARG A 145 3.72 22.55 3.19
C ARG A 145 4.99 21.93 2.63
N PRO A 146 5.99 21.63 3.48
CA PRO A 146 7.21 21.01 3.02
C PRO A 146 6.97 19.59 2.50
N VAL A 147 7.80 19.14 1.56
CA VAL A 147 7.87 17.71 1.25
C VAL A 147 8.38 16.94 2.47
N THR A 148 7.60 15.98 2.94
CA THR A 148 7.87 15.21 4.16
C THR A 148 8.49 13.85 3.87
N GLY A 149 8.32 13.31 2.65
CA GLY A 149 8.89 12.03 2.28
C GLY A 149 9.18 11.83 0.80
N LEU A 150 10.10 10.92 0.52
CA LEU A 150 10.46 10.45 -0.81
C LEU A 150 10.31 8.93 -0.87
N LYS A 151 9.51 8.42 -1.81
CA LYS A 151 9.44 6.99 -2.10
C LYS A 151 10.16 6.66 -3.39
N LEU A 152 11.13 5.76 -3.37
CA LEU A 152 11.80 5.21 -4.54
C LEU A 152 11.31 3.80 -4.85
N ASN A 153 11.14 3.49 -6.13
CA ASN A 153 10.86 2.13 -6.59
C ASN A 153 11.89 1.73 -7.65
N LEU A 154 12.79 0.84 -7.26
CA LEU A 154 13.91 0.35 -8.05
C LEU A 154 13.65 -1.11 -8.44
N LYS A 155 13.64 -1.39 -9.74
CA LYS A 155 13.28 -2.72 -10.27
C LYS A 155 13.97 -3.01 -11.60
N ARG A 156 14.59 -4.19 -11.69
CA ARG A 156 15.34 -4.66 -12.87
C ARG A 156 16.44 -3.65 -13.24
N LYS A 157 17.30 -3.29 -12.28
CA LYS A 157 18.45 -2.37 -12.47
C LYS A 157 18.07 -0.97 -12.97
N LYS A 158 16.86 -0.51 -12.68
CA LYS A 158 16.36 0.81 -13.09
C LYS A 158 15.52 1.42 -12.00
N LEU A 159 15.61 2.73 -11.84
CA LEU A 159 14.57 3.50 -11.16
C LEU A 159 13.32 3.50 -12.04
N ARG A 160 12.21 2.98 -11.54
CA ARG A 160 10.95 2.91 -12.30
C ARG A 160 10.12 4.16 -12.11
N ASN A 161 10.01 4.58 -10.87
CA ASN A 161 9.32 5.78 -10.48
C ASN A 161 9.80 6.18 -9.09
N PHE A 162 9.53 7.43 -8.76
CA PHE A 162 9.63 7.94 -7.41
C PHE A 162 8.39 8.77 -7.09
N ALA A 163 8.18 9.05 -5.81
CA ALA A 163 7.08 9.89 -5.37
C ALA A 163 7.53 10.84 -4.28
N LEU A 164 7.15 12.11 -4.42
CA LEU A 164 7.27 13.10 -3.36
C LEU A 164 5.96 13.16 -2.59
N ILE A 165 6.05 13.16 -1.27
CA ILE A 165 4.92 13.07 -0.35
C ILE A 165 4.91 14.32 0.51
N PHE A 166 3.79 15.02 0.49
CA PHE A 166 3.47 16.17 1.34
C PHE A 166 2.41 15.67 2.32
N ASP A 167 2.73 15.65 3.61
CA ASP A 167 1.89 15.06 4.66
C ASP A 167 1.64 16.14 5.70
N TYR A 168 0.45 16.74 5.67
CA TYR A 168 0.14 17.96 6.42
C TYR A 168 0.06 17.69 7.93
N ALA A 169 -0.14 16.42 8.32
CA ALA A 169 -0.11 15.95 9.70
C ALA A 169 1.29 16.03 10.34
N LYS A 170 2.35 16.05 9.52
CA LYS A 170 3.73 15.83 9.97
C LYS A 170 4.54 17.11 10.17
N ASP A 171 3.88 18.25 10.27
CA ASP A 171 4.56 19.54 10.37
C ASP A 171 4.28 20.29 11.69
N PRO A 172 4.93 19.92 12.80
CA PRO A 172 4.92 20.73 14.01
C PRO A 172 6.03 21.80 14.04
N GLN A 173 6.87 21.96 13.00
CA GLN A 173 7.96 22.93 12.99
C GLN A 173 8.22 23.52 11.59
N GLU A 174 7.94 24.82 11.43
CA GLU A 174 8.28 25.68 10.27
C GLU A 174 9.76 25.59 9.81
N ARG A 175 10.65 24.96 10.59
CA ARG A 175 12.10 24.94 10.40
C ARG A 175 12.58 24.37 9.07
N VAL A 176 11.76 23.57 8.38
CA VAL A 176 12.17 22.85 7.16
C VAL A 176 11.50 23.42 5.91
N TYR A 177 10.35 24.05 6.05
CA TYR A 177 9.65 24.68 4.94
C TYR A 177 10.53 25.75 4.28
N GLN A 178 10.57 25.76 2.94
CA GLN A 178 11.38 26.69 2.14
C GLN A 178 12.92 26.52 2.23
N THR A 179 13.41 25.56 3.03
CA THR A 179 14.87 25.33 3.21
C THR A 179 15.47 24.39 2.16
N GLY A 180 16.68 24.64 1.67
CA GLY A 180 17.32 23.76 0.68
C GLY A 180 17.69 22.37 1.22
N PHE A 181 17.77 21.37 0.34
CA PHE A 181 18.42 20.08 0.66
C PHE A 181 19.94 20.23 0.67
N VAL A 182 20.60 19.64 1.67
CA VAL A 182 22.07 19.66 1.73
C VAL A 182 22.67 18.73 0.67
N ASN A 183 23.77 19.15 0.06
CA ASN A 183 24.47 18.40 -0.99
C ASN A 183 24.85 16.96 -0.58
N SER A 184 25.13 16.72 0.71
CA SER A 184 25.41 15.37 1.24
C SER A 184 24.24 14.41 1.01
N LEU A 185 23.01 14.82 1.34
CA LEU A 185 21.79 14.04 1.13
C LEU A 185 21.61 13.72 -0.36
N ILE A 186 21.76 14.73 -1.21
CA ILE A 186 21.65 14.61 -2.66
C ILE A 186 22.68 13.63 -3.23
N LYS A 187 23.94 13.71 -2.75
CA LYS A 187 25.01 12.79 -3.14
C LYS A 187 24.71 11.37 -2.69
N SER A 188 24.30 11.15 -1.44
CA SER A 188 23.95 9.81 -0.92
C SER A 188 22.82 9.17 -1.72
N LEU A 189 21.78 9.94 -2.05
CA LEU A 189 20.66 9.47 -2.86
C LEU A 189 21.12 9.05 -4.27
N SER A 190 21.95 9.87 -4.88
CA SER A 190 22.53 9.62 -6.20
C SER A 190 23.40 8.37 -6.22
N THR A 191 24.28 8.20 -5.22
CA THR A 191 25.15 7.04 -5.07
C THR A 191 24.34 5.76 -4.90
N LEU A 192 23.27 5.77 -4.10
CA LEU A 192 22.39 4.62 -3.92
C LEU A 192 21.74 4.19 -5.24
N ILE A 193 21.18 5.14 -6.00
CA ILE A 193 20.52 4.84 -7.27
C ILE A 193 21.52 4.30 -8.29
N GLN A 194 22.68 4.94 -8.39
CA GLN A 194 23.74 4.52 -9.30
C GLN A 194 24.21 3.10 -8.95
N ALA A 195 24.52 2.82 -7.68
CA ALA A 195 24.97 1.51 -7.23
C ALA A 195 23.93 0.41 -7.50
N TYR A 196 22.64 0.70 -7.33
CA TYR A 196 21.59 -0.25 -7.70
C TYR A 196 21.53 -0.49 -9.21
N CYS A 197 21.60 0.56 -10.03
CA CYS A 197 21.44 0.48 -11.49
C CYS A 197 22.67 -0.11 -12.20
N SER A 198 23.89 0.10 -11.69
CA SER A 198 25.14 -0.39 -12.28
C SER A 198 25.54 -1.79 -11.81
N PHE A 199 24.76 -2.41 -10.92
CA PHE A 199 25.07 -3.72 -10.38
C PHE A 199 25.25 -4.77 -11.48
N THR A 200 26.31 -5.56 -11.40
CA THR A 200 26.74 -6.45 -12.50
C THR A 200 26.10 -7.84 -12.45
N GLU A 201 25.76 -8.37 -11.27
CA GLU A 201 25.26 -9.75 -11.16
C GLU A 201 23.84 -9.93 -11.74
N ARG A 202 23.49 -11.19 -12.05
CA ARG A 202 22.22 -11.56 -12.71
C ARG A 202 20.99 -11.52 -11.79
N HIS A 203 21.16 -11.40 -10.47
CA HIS A 203 20.16 -11.81 -9.49
C HIS A 203 19.69 -10.68 -8.58
N GLN A 204 19.21 -9.57 -9.14
CA GLN A 204 18.88 -8.41 -8.32
C GLN A 204 17.42 -8.34 -7.89
N ALA A 205 17.21 -8.26 -6.57
CA ALA A 205 15.91 -8.00 -5.98
C ALA A 205 15.35 -6.64 -6.43
N SER A 206 14.02 -6.53 -6.49
CA SER A 206 13.40 -5.20 -6.57
C SER A 206 13.36 -4.59 -5.17
N ILE A 207 13.46 -3.27 -5.07
CA ILE A 207 13.42 -2.57 -3.78
C ILE A 207 12.47 -1.38 -3.83
N SER A 208 11.74 -1.17 -2.74
CA SER A 208 10.95 0.03 -2.50
C SER A 208 11.47 0.66 -1.22
N LEU A 209 11.93 1.91 -1.30
CA LEU A 209 12.50 2.63 -0.15
C LEU A 209 11.69 3.91 0.09
N CYS A 210 11.41 4.21 1.35
CA CYS A 210 10.79 5.46 1.76
C CYS A 210 11.79 6.20 2.65
N PHE A 211 12.05 7.46 2.33
CA PHE A 211 12.95 8.34 3.08
C PHE A 211 12.14 9.43 3.79
N ASN A 212 12.59 9.81 4.98
CA ASN A 212 12.09 10.98 5.69
C ASN A 212 12.82 12.22 5.14
N LEU A 213 12.07 13.20 4.64
CA LEU A 213 12.60 14.46 4.11
C LEU A 213 12.42 15.66 5.04
N LEU A 214 11.84 15.45 6.23
CA LEU A 214 11.86 16.46 7.30
C LEU A 214 13.29 16.69 7.83
N ASN A 215 14.20 15.72 7.65
CA ASN A 215 15.62 15.93 7.82
C ASN A 215 16.29 16.19 6.46
N ARG A 216 16.43 17.47 6.10
CA ARG A 216 17.07 17.89 4.82
C ARG A 216 18.60 17.78 4.80
N LYS A 217 19.23 17.30 5.89
CA LYS A 217 20.69 17.15 6.01
C LYS A 217 21.20 15.77 5.63
N ASN A 218 20.51 14.72 6.09
CA ASN A 218 20.94 13.33 5.95
C ASN A 218 19.84 12.47 5.35
N LEU A 219 20.21 11.57 4.44
CA LEU A 219 19.27 10.63 3.83
C LEU A 219 18.88 9.55 4.86
N GLN A 220 17.70 9.69 5.47
CA GLN A 220 17.21 8.76 6.49
C GLN A 220 16.11 7.87 5.91
N ILE A 221 16.31 6.56 5.94
CA ILE A 221 15.29 5.58 5.55
C ILE A 221 14.23 5.55 6.64
N ALA A 222 12.97 5.79 6.29
CA ALA A 222 11.85 5.58 7.20
C ALA A 222 11.45 4.09 7.21
N GLN A 223 11.37 3.48 6.03
CA GLN A 223 11.01 2.08 5.84
C GLN A 223 11.41 1.61 4.44
N GLY A 224 11.55 0.31 4.25
CA GLY A 224 11.77 -0.27 2.94
C GLY A 224 11.22 -1.68 2.80
N GLN A 225 11.14 -2.14 1.55
CA GLN A 225 10.73 -3.48 1.20
C GLN A 225 11.64 -4.04 0.11
N ILE A 226 12.12 -5.26 0.34
CA ILE A 226 12.94 -6.04 -0.59
C ILE A 226 12.05 -7.13 -1.18
N TYR A 227 12.08 -7.26 -2.50
CA TYR A 227 11.35 -8.26 -3.27
C TYR A 227 12.35 -9.16 -4.00
N PRO A 228 12.78 -10.27 -3.35
CA PRO A 228 13.54 -11.31 -4.02
C PRO A 228 12.84 -11.79 -5.29
N THR A 229 13.62 -12.12 -6.32
CA THR A 229 13.09 -12.59 -7.61
C THR A 229 12.80 -14.09 -7.60
N LYS A 230 13.44 -14.84 -6.70
CA LYS A 230 13.26 -16.29 -6.59
C LYS A 230 11.94 -16.60 -5.91
N LYS A 231 11.14 -17.41 -6.59
CA LYS A 231 9.97 -18.06 -5.98
C LYS A 231 10.44 -19.28 -5.21
N LEU A 232 9.94 -19.42 -4.00
CA LEU A 232 10.19 -20.58 -3.15
C LEU A 232 9.26 -21.72 -3.55
N ARG A 233 9.83 -22.92 -3.68
CA ARG A 233 9.10 -24.18 -3.84
C ARG A 233 9.38 -25.08 -2.66
N LEU A 234 8.34 -25.78 -2.21
CA LEU A 234 8.46 -26.76 -1.14
C LEU A 234 8.80 -28.13 -1.74
N PHE A 235 9.76 -28.82 -1.14
CA PHE A 235 10.09 -30.20 -1.44
C PHE A 235 9.63 -31.07 -0.26
N ASN A 236 8.65 -31.95 -0.49
CA ASN A 236 8.00 -32.74 0.56
C ASN A 236 7.46 -31.91 1.74
N GLY A 237 7.04 -30.66 1.49
CA GLY A 237 6.56 -29.73 2.51
C GLY A 237 7.63 -28.80 3.10
N PHE A 238 8.92 -29.03 2.81
CA PHE A 238 10.02 -28.27 3.39
C PHE A 238 10.64 -27.28 2.41
N VAL A 239 11.12 -26.15 2.92
CA VAL A 239 12.00 -25.24 2.16
C VAL A 239 13.42 -25.82 2.16
N LEU A 240 14.04 -25.90 0.99
CA LEU A 240 15.43 -26.39 0.89
C LEU A 240 16.43 -25.31 1.31
N PRO A 241 17.54 -25.66 1.98
CA PRO A 241 18.59 -24.69 2.34
C PRO A 241 19.16 -23.92 1.14
N GLN A 242 19.23 -24.54 -0.04
CA GLN A 242 19.71 -23.87 -1.26
C GLN A 242 18.77 -22.74 -1.72
N GLU A 243 17.45 -22.93 -1.56
CA GLU A 243 16.45 -21.92 -1.88
C GLU A 243 16.55 -20.75 -0.89
N ALA A 244 16.71 -21.05 0.40
CA ALA A 244 16.93 -20.05 1.44
C ALA A 244 18.24 -19.27 1.24
N LYS A 245 19.34 -19.95 0.88
CA LYS A 245 20.64 -19.31 0.56
C LYS A 245 20.50 -18.24 -0.51
N TYR A 246 19.71 -18.52 -1.55
CA TYR A 246 19.48 -17.57 -2.63
C TYR A 246 18.70 -16.34 -2.17
N LEU A 247 17.69 -16.51 -1.30
CA LEU A 247 16.98 -15.38 -0.70
C LEU A 247 17.90 -14.52 0.16
N ILE A 248 18.72 -15.14 1.02
CA ILE A 248 19.68 -14.44 1.88
C ILE A 248 20.61 -13.59 1.03
N LYS A 249 21.20 -14.16 -0.04
CA LYS A 249 22.05 -13.41 -0.98
C LYS A 249 21.38 -12.17 -1.53
N GLN A 250 20.13 -12.26 -1.96
CA GLN A 250 19.42 -11.11 -2.52
C GLN A 250 19.06 -10.06 -1.48
N VAL A 251 18.77 -10.46 -0.24
CA VAL A 251 18.48 -9.54 0.86
C VAL A 251 19.75 -8.83 1.30
N ASP A 252 20.81 -9.59 1.56
CA ASP A 252 22.12 -9.11 1.98
C ASP A 252 22.69 -8.06 1.01
N GLN A 253 22.65 -8.36 -0.29
CA GLN A 253 23.07 -7.44 -1.34
C GLN A 253 22.36 -6.08 -1.27
N ILE A 254 21.07 -6.07 -0.91
CA ILE A 254 20.34 -4.81 -0.77
C ILE A 254 20.70 -4.13 0.56
N LEU A 255 20.84 -4.88 1.65
CA LEU A 255 21.25 -4.30 2.94
C LEU A 255 22.59 -3.59 2.84
N MET A 256 23.55 -4.15 2.08
CA MET A 256 24.82 -3.48 1.76
C MET A 256 24.64 -2.12 1.05
N LEU A 257 23.60 -1.95 0.22
CA LEU A 257 23.32 -0.70 -0.47
C LEU A 257 22.63 0.36 0.42
N VAL A 258 21.86 -0.08 1.41
CA VAL A 258 21.05 0.80 2.26
C VAL A 258 21.66 1.04 3.65
N GLY A 259 22.84 0.48 3.92
CA GLY A 259 23.66 0.76 5.10
C GLY A 259 22.98 0.37 6.42
N ASN A 260 22.68 1.37 7.26
CA ASN A 260 22.13 1.25 8.62
C ASN A 260 20.65 0.81 8.62
N SER A 261 20.34 -0.29 7.93
CA SER A 261 19.02 -0.88 7.86
C SER A 261 19.09 -2.35 8.24
N LYS A 262 18.06 -2.85 8.93
CA LYS A 262 17.92 -4.27 9.26
C LYS A 262 16.57 -4.81 8.79
N VAL A 263 16.51 -6.12 8.57
CA VAL A 263 15.24 -6.82 8.37
C VAL A 263 14.47 -6.84 9.68
N ASN A 264 13.19 -6.45 9.64
CA ASN A 264 12.28 -6.51 10.78
C ASN A 264 11.00 -7.31 10.53
N GLY A 265 10.76 -7.75 9.29
CA GLY A 265 9.54 -8.46 8.94
C GLY A 265 9.66 -9.25 7.64
N LEU A 266 8.79 -10.25 7.51
CA LEU A 266 8.68 -11.14 6.36
C LEU A 266 7.19 -11.31 5.99
N GLN A 267 6.89 -11.20 4.71
CA GLN A 267 5.62 -11.61 4.14
C GLN A 267 5.84 -12.75 3.13
N LEU A 268 5.12 -13.86 3.33
CA LEU A 268 5.08 -14.99 2.40
C LEU A 268 3.71 -15.05 1.73
N ILE A 269 3.71 -15.09 0.39
CA ILE A 269 2.50 -15.14 -0.42
C ILE A 269 2.48 -16.44 -1.20
N ARG A 270 1.58 -17.37 -0.84
CA ARG A 270 1.32 -18.59 -1.60
C ARG A 270 0.37 -18.29 -2.76
N HIS A 271 0.79 -18.62 -3.96
CA HIS A 271 -0.08 -18.62 -5.13
C HIS A 271 -0.85 -19.95 -5.26
N PRO A 272 -1.98 -19.97 -6.01
CA PRO A 272 -2.74 -21.21 -6.21
C PRO A 272 -1.92 -22.36 -6.80
N ASN A 273 -0.89 -22.05 -7.59
CA ASN A 273 0.05 -23.04 -8.14
C ASN A 273 1.03 -23.62 -7.10
N GLY A 274 0.91 -23.25 -5.82
CA GLY A 274 1.74 -23.75 -4.73
C GLY A 274 3.09 -23.04 -4.54
N GLU A 275 3.46 -22.12 -5.43
CA GLU A 275 4.71 -21.36 -5.30
C GLU A 275 4.54 -20.21 -4.28
N TYR A 276 5.61 -19.93 -3.52
CA TYR A 276 5.64 -18.84 -2.55
C TYR A 276 6.51 -17.69 -3.06
N ILE A 277 6.04 -16.46 -2.86
CA ILE A 277 6.81 -15.23 -3.04
C ILE A 277 7.11 -14.64 -1.66
N SER A 278 8.36 -14.27 -1.42
CA SER A 278 8.80 -13.60 -0.20
C SER A 278 8.93 -12.09 -0.39
N ARG A 279 8.69 -11.35 0.68
CA ARG A 279 8.95 -9.91 0.78
C ARG A 279 9.53 -9.62 2.15
N PHE A 280 10.67 -8.96 2.19
CA PHE A 280 11.33 -8.60 3.45
C PHE A 280 11.11 -7.13 3.72
N GLN A 281 10.68 -6.80 4.93
CA GLN A 281 10.58 -5.42 5.41
C GLN A 281 11.91 -5.03 6.05
N ILE A 282 12.36 -3.81 5.77
CA ILE A 282 13.55 -3.23 6.36
C ILE A 282 13.22 -1.90 7.03
N VAL A 283 13.92 -1.61 8.12
CA VAL A 283 13.81 -0.35 8.88
C VAL A 283 15.19 0.18 9.22
N TYR A 284 15.28 1.50 9.34
CA TYR A 284 16.49 2.18 9.76
C TYR A 284 16.76 1.96 11.25
N THR A 285 18.03 1.84 11.60
CA THR A 285 18.51 1.80 12.98
C THR A 285 19.27 3.09 13.28
N ALA A 286 18.70 3.95 14.13
CA ALA A 286 19.36 5.17 14.58
C ALA A 286 20.51 4.82 15.54
N ASP A 287 21.70 5.33 15.22
CA ASP A 287 22.92 5.47 16.03
C ASP A 287 23.67 4.23 16.58
N ASP A 288 24.99 4.25 16.30
CA ASP A 288 26.22 3.73 16.96
C ASP A 288 26.27 2.41 17.77
N MET A 289 25.18 1.75 18.14
CA MET A 289 25.24 0.49 18.90
C MET A 289 25.25 -0.78 18.06
N ILE A 290 25.20 -0.68 16.73
CA ILE A 290 25.35 -1.85 15.84
C ILE A 290 26.25 -1.48 14.67
N ALA A 291 27.53 -1.22 14.98
CA ALA A 291 28.64 -1.40 14.04
C ALA A 291 28.91 -2.89 13.71
N GLN A 292 28.03 -3.80 14.14
CA GLN A 292 28.08 -5.21 13.75
C GLN A 292 27.18 -5.42 12.55
N ASN A 293 27.79 -5.35 11.36
CA ASN A 293 27.39 -6.06 10.15
C ASN A 293 25.92 -6.51 10.12
N ASN A 294 25.04 -5.68 9.56
CA ASN A 294 23.76 -6.14 9.00
C ASN A 294 23.97 -7.09 7.78
N VAL A 295 25.20 -7.57 7.59
CA VAL A 295 25.57 -8.59 6.63
C VAL A 295 24.99 -9.90 7.15
N LEU A 296 24.10 -10.48 6.37
CA LEU A 296 23.60 -11.82 6.67
C LEU A 296 24.71 -12.79 6.30
N ASP A 297 25.24 -13.53 7.28
CA ASP A 297 26.22 -14.58 6.99
C ASP A 297 25.65 -15.55 5.94
N ILE A 298 26.32 -15.71 4.81
CA ILE A 298 25.85 -16.56 3.70
C ILE A 298 26.56 -17.91 3.75
N ASN A 299 26.32 -18.67 4.81
CA ASN A 299 26.87 -20.00 5.01
C ASN A 299 25.77 -21.07 5.03
N LEU A 300 26.16 -22.34 5.17
CA LEU A 300 25.21 -23.45 5.22
C LEU A 300 24.27 -23.35 6.43
N SER A 301 24.80 -22.97 7.59
CA SER A 301 24.06 -22.87 8.86
C SER A 301 22.94 -21.83 8.77
N SER A 302 23.24 -20.60 8.34
CA SER A 302 22.23 -19.54 8.18
C SER A 302 21.16 -19.89 7.14
N SER A 303 21.56 -20.58 6.08
CA SER A 303 20.66 -21.08 5.04
C SER A 303 19.71 -22.14 5.58
N GLN A 304 20.21 -23.07 6.40
CA GLN A 304 19.40 -24.08 7.08
C GLN A 304 18.45 -23.45 8.11
N GLN A 305 18.93 -22.50 8.91
CA GLN A 305 18.10 -21.79 9.88
C GLN A 305 16.94 -21.07 9.19
N LEU A 306 17.20 -20.29 8.13
CA LEU A 306 16.14 -19.61 7.39
C LEU A 306 15.18 -20.63 6.74
N ALA A 307 15.68 -21.72 6.15
CA ALA A 307 14.85 -22.76 5.57
C ALA A 307 13.89 -23.39 6.61
N ASN A 308 14.41 -23.69 7.81
CA ASN A 308 13.62 -24.23 8.91
C ASN A 308 12.56 -23.24 9.39
N ILE A 309 12.92 -21.96 9.49
CA ILE A 309 11.99 -20.89 9.86
C ILE A 309 10.88 -20.73 8.85
N LEU A 310 11.22 -20.65 7.56
CA LEU A 310 10.24 -20.53 6.49
C LEU A 310 9.29 -21.74 6.49
N THR A 311 9.83 -22.94 6.69
CA THR A 311 9.03 -24.16 6.80
C THR A 311 8.09 -24.09 8.01
N LYS A 312 8.59 -23.73 9.19
CA LYS A 312 7.79 -23.57 10.41
C LYS A 312 6.68 -22.54 10.24
N ILE A 313 6.95 -21.38 9.62
CA ILE A 313 5.94 -20.35 9.35
C ILE A 313 4.83 -20.92 8.46
N ILE A 314 5.22 -21.64 7.40
CA ILE A 314 4.28 -22.25 6.46
C ILE A 314 3.46 -23.34 7.15
N ASP A 315 4.08 -24.25 7.89
CA ASP A 315 3.39 -25.34 8.58
C ASP A 315 2.42 -24.83 9.65
N THR A 316 2.80 -23.78 10.38
CA THR A 316 1.97 -23.22 11.44
C THR A 316 0.77 -22.45 10.88
N CYS A 317 0.91 -21.82 9.71
CA CYS A 317 -0.13 -20.93 9.15
C CYS A 317 -0.90 -21.53 7.97
N SER A 318 -0.44 -22.63 7.36
CA SER A 318 -1.12 -23.24 6.22
C SER A 318 -2.38 -23.99 6.68
N LEU A 319 -3.54 -23.35 6.52
CA LEU A 319 -4.83 -24.01 6.72
C LEU A 319 -5.08 -25.05 5.63
N SER A 320 -4.90 -26.32 5.97
CA SER A 320 -5.10 -27.52 5.14
C SER A 320 -4.41 -27.52 3.76
N LYS A 321 -4.14 -28.72 3.22
CA LYS A 321 -3.77 -28.84 1.80
C LYS A 321 -4.96 -28.52 0.89
N ASP A 322 -6.19 -28.63 1.37
CA ASP A 322 -7.41 -28.55 0.54
C ASP A 322 -7.86 -27.14 0.14
N LEU A 323 -7.12 -26.09 0.52
CA LEU A 323 -7.41 -24.70 0.14
C LEU A 323 -6.52 -24.23 -1.03
N HIS A 324 -6.27 -25.11 -2.01
CA HIS A 324 -5.38 -24.83 -3.13
C HIS A 324 -5.83 -23.65 -4.01
N ASP A 325 -7.14 -23.41 -4.13
CA ASP A 325 -7.68 -22.28 -4.90
C ASP A 325 -7.55 -20.93 -4.20
N TRP A 326 -7.15 -20.94 -2.92
CA TRP A 326 -6.97 -19.73 -2.13
C TRP A 326 -5.54 -19.22 -2.23
N LYS A 327 -5.41 -17.91 -2.42
CA LYS A 327 -4.15 -17.20 -2.19
C LYS A 327 -3.97 -17.02 -0.69
N SER A 328 -2.84 -17.48 -0.16
CA SER A 328 -2.49 -17.30 1.25
C SER A 328 -1.45 -16.20 1.42
N ILE A 329 -1.63 -15.33 2.40
CA ILE A 329 -0.67 -14.29 2.78
C ILE A 329 -0.36 -14.46 4.27
N ILE A 330 0.90 -14.75 4.58
CA ILE A 330 1.40 -14.92 5.94
C ILE A 330 2.33 -13.75 6.23
N ASN A 331 2.08 -13.01 7.30
CA ASN A 331 2.97 -11.96 7.79
C ASN A 331 3.61 -12.41 9.10
N ALA A 332 4.93 -12.24 9.20
CA ALA A 332 5.69 -12.53 10.39
C ALA A 332 6.65 -11.40 10.72
N ASP A 333 6.75 -11.04 11.99
CA ASP A 333 7.85 -10.23 12.47
C ASP A 333 9.10 -11.10 12.51
N MET A 334 10.20 -10.55 12.03
CA MET A 334 11.45 -11.28 11.89
C MET A 334 12.59 -10.39 12.34
N GLN A 335 13.32 -10.80 13.37
CA GLN A 335 14.48 -10.06 13.87
C GLN A 335 15.68 -10.99 13.96
N LEU A 336 16.86 -10.48 13.60
CA LEU A 336 18.12 -11.17 13.86
C LEU A 336 18.65 -10.71 15.22
N VAL A 337 18.80 -11.64 16.16
CA VAL A 337 19.37 -11.39 17.49
C VAL A 337 20.48 -12.39 17.71
N CYS A 338 21.72 -11.91 17.89
CA CYS A 338 22.91 -12.76 18.08
C CYS A 338 23.06 -13.84 16.98
N ASN A 339 22.90 -13.45 15.71
CA ASN A 339 22.92 -14.35 14.54
C ASN A 339 21.81 -15.43 14.49
N GLU A 340 20.80 -15.34 15.36
CA GLU A 340 19.62 -16.19 15.31
C GLU A 340 18.39 -15.39 14.90
N TRP A 341 17.65 -15.95 13.94
CA TRP A 341 16.40 -15.37 13.49
C TRP A 341 15.27 -15.70 14.47
N LYS A 342 14.76 -14.69 15.16
CA LYS A 342 13.55 -14.77 15.97
C LYS A 342 12.34 -14.38 15.14
N VAL A 343 11.31 -15.23 15.17
CA VAL A 343 10.10 -15.04 14.36
C VAL A 343 8.85 -15.12 15.21
N LYS A 344 7.95 -14.17 15.00
CA LYS A 344 6.58 -14.19 15.52
C LYS A 344 5.60 -14.02 14.37
N SER A 345 4.75 -15.02 14.14
CA SER A 345 3.68 -14.91 13.13
C SER A 345 2.59 -13.98 13.64
N ASN A 346 2.25 -12.96 12.85
CA ASN A 346 1.39 -11.88 13.30
C ASN A 346 0.00 -11.92 12.66
N SER A 347 -0.10 -12.31 11.40
CA SER A 347 -1.38 -12.41 10.72
C SER A 347 -1.34 -13.39 9.56
N TYR A 348 -2.48 -14.03 9.34
CA TYR A 348 -2.71 -14.91 8.23
C TYR A 348 -3.99 -14.47 7.49
N GLN A 349 -3.88 -14.31 6.18
CA GLN A 349 -4.99 -13.92 5.32
C GLN A 349 -5.15 -14.91 4.18
N LEU A 350 -6.39 -15.36 3.98
CA LEU A 350 -6.83 -16.14 2.84
C LEU A 350 -7.60 -15.24 1.87
N ILE A 351 -7.35 -15.37 0.57
CA ILE A 351 -8.05 -14.62 -0.47
C ILE A 351 -8.55 -15.58 -1.54
N HIS A 352 -9.86 -15.64 -1.74
CA HIS A 352 -10.51 -16.34 -2.85
C HIS A 352 -11.02 -15.35 -3.87
N SER A 353 -10.66 -15.53 -5.15
CA SER A 353 -11.12 -14.67 -6.25
C SER A 353 -12.12 -15.43 -7.12
N PHE A 354 -13.28 -14.83 -7.36
CA PHE A 354 -14.34 -15.41 -8.19
C PHE A 354 -14.21 -14.92 -9.63
N LYS A 355 -14.08 -15.86 -10.56
CA LYS A 355 -14.00 -15.56 -12.00
C LYS A 355 -15.35 -15.16 -12.57
N ASP A 356 -16.41 -15.84 -12.13
CA ASP A 356 -17.78 -15.61 -12.57
C ASP A 356 -18.43 -14.44 -11.82
N PRO A 357 -18.87 -13.37 -12.52
CA PRO A 357 -19.56 -12.23 -11.90
C PRO A 357 -20.99 -12.52 -11.45
N SER A 358 -21.58 -13.68 -11.77
CA SER A 358 -22.92 -14.06 -11.33
C SER A 358 -22.96 -14.64 -9.91
N ILE A 359 -21.79 -14.88 -9.29
CA ILE A 359 -21.71 -15.52 -7.98
C ILE A 359 -22.42 -14.68 -6.93
N SER A 360 -23.45 -15.29 -6.36
CA SER A 360 -24.27 -14.67 -5.33
C SER A 360 -23.48 -14.49 -4.03
N PHE A 361 -23.92 -13.52 -3.25
CA PHE A 361 -23.40 -13.25 -1.92
C PHE A 361 -23.55 -14.44 -0.94
N LYS A 362 -24.56 -15.29 -1.15
CA LYS A 362 -24.78 -16.50 -0.32
C LYS A 362 -23.60 -17.48 -0.39
N SER A 363 -22.87 -17.49 -1.51
CA SER A 363 -21.67 -18.32 -1.68
C SER A 363 -20.54 -17.93 -0.71
N ALA A 364 -20.46 -16.65 -0.31
CA ALA A 364 -19.48 -16.21 0.69
C ALA A 364 -19.72 -16.87 2.05
N LYS A 365 -20.98 -16.99 2.47
CA LYS A 365 -21.34 -17.64 3.75
C LYS A 365 -20.92 -19.11 3.76
N PHE A 366 -21.14 -19.83 2.66
CA PHE A 366 -20.71 -21.22 2.54
C PHE A 366 -19.19 -21.36 2.67
N LEU A 367 -18.43 -20.55 1.93
CA LEU A 367 -16.95 -20.59 1.96
C LEU A 367 -16.38 -20.17 3.32
N LEU A 368 -17.01 -19.21 4.00
CA LEU A 368 -16.62 -18.82 5.36
C LEU A 368 -16.85 -19.98 6.35
N ASN A 369 -17.98 -20.68 6.24
CA ASN A 369 -18.24 -21.87 7.06
C ASN A 369 -17.25 -23.00 6.76
N ASP A 370 -16.93 -23.25 5.49
CA ASP A 370 -15.92 -24.24 5.09
C ASP A 370 -14.54 -23.91 5.68
N VAL A 371 -14.10 -22.65 5.57
CA VAL A 371 -12.83 -22.21 6.15
C VAL A 371 -12.86 -22.30 7.68
N ASN A 372 -13.97 -21.94 8.33
CA ASN A 372 -14.13 -22.06 9.78
C ASN A 372 -14.02 -23.52 10.24
N ASN A 373 -14.66 -24.45 9.52
CA ASN A 373 -14.58 -25.88 9.80
C ASN A 373 -13.15 -26.42 9.63
N LYS A 374 -12.46 -26.01 8.55
CA LYS A 374 -11.06 -26.40 8.28
C LYS A 374 -10.06 -25.76 9.24
N ALA A 375 -10.37 -24.59 9.79
CA ALA A 375 -9.54 -23.87 10.76
C ALA A 375 -9.75 -24.33 12.21
N LYS A 376 -10.78 -25.15 12.47
CA LYS A 376 -11.15 -25.60 13.82
C LYS A 376 -9.94 -26.15 14.59
N GLY A 377 -9.73 -25.63 15.80
CA GLY A 377 -8.59 -25.99 16.67
C GLY A 377 -7.23 -25.43 16.27
N LYS A 378 -7.10 -24.71 15.14
CA LYS A 378 -5.83 -24.10 14.68
C LYS A 378 -5.88 -22.58 14.61
N ALA A 379 -6.99 -22.03 14.13
CA ALA A 379 -7.19 -20.59 14.03
C ALA A 379 -8.66 -20.22 14.20
N VAL A 380 -8.91 -18.93 14.45
CA VAL A 380 -10.24 -18.33 14.49
C VAL A 380 -10.28 -17.23 13.43
N ILE A 381 -11.40 -17.12 12.72
CA ILE A 381 -11.62 -15.98 11.82
C ILE A 381 -11.88 -14.76 12.73
N ASN A 382 -11.15 -13.67 12.50
CA ASN A 382 -11.34 -12.42 13.25
C ASN A 382 -12.16 -11.40 12.46
N SER A 383 -11.98 -11.42 11.14
CA SER A 383 -12.61 -10.50 10.22
C SER A 383 -12.60 -11.12 8.83
N PHE A 384 -13.51 -10.66 7.98
CA PHE A 384 -13.50 -10.98 6.57
C PHE A 384 -13.89 -9.75 5.75
N CYS A 385 -13.39 -9.71 4.53
CA CYS A 385 -13.70 -8.68 3.55
C CYS A 385 -14.42 -9.32 2.37
N LEU A 386 -15.54 -8.73 1.96
CA LEU A 386 -16.23 -9.09 0.73
C LEU A 386 -16.06 -8.00 -0.30
N VAL A 387 -15.77 -8.40 -1.52
CA VAL A 387 -15.54 -7.48 -2.61
C VAL A 387 -16.54 -7.74 -3.71
N THR A 388 -17.33 -6.75 -4.08
CA THR A 388 -18.35 -6.88 -5.12
C THR A 388 -18.04 -5.99 -6.32
N GLN A 389 -18.50 -6.42 -7.50
CA GLN A 389 -18.48 -5.65 -8.74
C GLN A 389 -19.68 -6.06 -9.59
N HIS A 390 -20.41 -5.10 -10.16
CA HIS A 390 -21.62 -5.38 -10.95
C HIS A 390 -22.65 -6.24 -10.20
N LYS A 391 -22.81 -6.04 -8.88
CA LYS A 391 -23.67 -6.84 -7.99
C LYS A 391 -23.21 -8.28 -7.73
N GLY A 392 -22.12 -8.73 -8.37
CA GLY A 392 -21.51 -10.04 -8.16
C GLY A 392 -20.40 -10.04 -7.11
N LEU A 393 -20.22 -11.16 -6.41
CA LEU A 393 -19.06 -11.37 -5.55
C LEU A 393 -17.81 -11.60 -6.41
N ARG A 394 -16.74 -10.84 -6.16
CA ARG A 394 -15.46 -10.91 -6.89
C ARG A 394 -14.32 -11.42 -6.04
N GLU A 395 -14.31 -11.10 -4.76
CA GLU A 395 -13.28 -11.58 -3.85
C GLU A 395 -13.83 -11.76 -2.44
N LEU A 396 -13.36 -12.79 -1.75
CA LEU A 396 -13.55 -13.01 -0.33
C LEU A 396 -12.16 -13.08 0.32
N GLY A 397 -11.85 -12.11 1.17
CA GLY A 397 -10.68 -12.10 2.03
C GLY A 397 -11.06 -12.53 3.44
N ILE A 398 -10.30 -13.42 4.06
CA ILE A 398 -10.54 -13.92 5.42
C ILE A 398 -9.27 -13.70 6.22
N ASN A 399 -9.35 -12.97 7.34
CA ASN A 399 -8.25 -12.81 8.27
C ASN A 399 -8.42 -13.76 9.45
N LEU A 400 -7.35 -14.48 9.75
CA LEU A 400 -7.30 -15.51 10.77
C LEU A 400 -6.24 -15.14 11.80
N SER A 401 -6.56 -15.34 13.09
CA SER A 401 -5.56 -15.39 14.15
C SER A 401 -5.40 -16.80 14.67
N GLN A 402 -4.18 -17.13 15.07
CA GLN A 402 -3.90 -18.34 15.85
C GLN A 402 -4.66 -18.26 17.18
N HIS A 403 -5.15 -19.40 17.67
CA HIS A 403 -6.06 -19.46 18.81
C HIS A 403 -5.57 -18.67 20.03
N ILE A 404 -6.42 -17.75 20.48
CA ILE A 404 -6.65 -17.46 21.89
C ILE A 404 -7.76 -18.44 22.30
N ASN A 405 -7.60 -19.18 23.39
CA ASN A 405 -8.64 -20.06 23.94
C ASN A 405 -9.97 -19.32 24.04
N LEU A 406 -10.87 -19.55 23.08
CA LEU A 406 -12.25 -19.09 23.10
C LEU A 406 -13.10 -20.34 22.90
N GLU A 407 -13.53 -20.92 24.02
CA GLU A 407 -14.63 -21.87 24.03
C GLU A 407 -15.90 -21.13 23.60
N GLN A 408 -16.24 -21.16 22.31
CA GLN A 408 -17.54 -20.65 21.86
C GLN A 408 -18.15 -21.57 20.81
N HIS A 409 -19.33 -22.08 21.15
CA HIS A 409 -20.26 -22.75 20.27
C HIS A 409 -20.68 -21.78 19.15
N SER A 410 -20.27 -22.04 17.91
CA SER A 410 -20.58 -21.19 16.78
C SER A 410 -21.96 -21.52 16.19
N HIS A 411 -22.92 -20.61 16.35
CA HIS A 411 -24.09 -20.55 15.48
C HIS A 411 -23.70 -20.10 14.07
N PRO A 412 -24.43 -20.51 13.02
CA PRO A 412 -24.12 -20.11 11.65
C PRO A 412 -24.19 -18.58 11.51
N MET A 413 -23.07 -17.99 11.09
CA MET A 413 -22.94 -16.56 10.80
C MET A 413 -24.08 -16.08 9.88
N GLN A 414 -24.84 -15.08 10.32
CA GLN A 414 -25.75 -14.35 9.45
C GLN A 414 -24.97 -13.19 8.84
N VAL A 415 -24.51 -13.35 7.59
CA VAL A 415 -24.00 -12.19 6.85
C VAL A 415 -25.21 -11.31 6.58
N PRO A 416 -25.21 -10.02 7.00
CA PRO A 416 -26.31 -9.12 6.73
C PRO A 416 -26.68 -9.17 5.26
N THR A 417 -27.98 -9.28 4.94
CA THR A 417 -28.44 -9.04 3.58
C THR A 417 -28.08 -7.61 3.22
N LEU A 418 -27.05 -7.45 2.38
CA LEU A 418 -26.75 -6.19 1.70
C LEU A 418 -27.83 -5.98 0.64
N ASN A 419 -29.06 -5.70 1.09
CA ASN A 419 -30.14 -5.31 0.19
C ASN A 419 -29.93 -3.84 -0.16
N GLN A 420 -29.95 -3.59 -1.48
CA GLN A 420 -29.89 -2.29 -2.17
C GLN A 420 -28.47 -1.75 -2.50
N PHE A 421 -28.39 -1.01 -3.62
CA PHE A 421 -27.38 0.03 -3.91
C PHE A 421 -26.07 -0.28 -4.64
N PHE A 422 -26.07 -0.81 -5.88
CA PHE A 422 -24.87 -0.69 -6.75
C PHE A 422 -25.18 -0.23 -8.17
N LYS A 423 -24.63 0.92 -8.57
CA LYS A 423 -24.50 1.34 -9.98
C LYS A 423 -23.59 0.36 -10.75
N PRO A 424 -23.81 0.16 -12.06
CA PRO A 424 -23.30 -1.00 -12.79
C PRO A 424 -21.81 -0.97 -13.14
N LYS A 425 -20.89 -0.28 -12.42
CA LYS A 425 -19.43 -0.27 -12.74
C LYS A 425 -18.46 -0.12 -11.57
N SER A 426 -18.89 0.17 -10.35
CA SER A 426 -17.99 0.40 -9.21
C SER A 426 -17.59 -0.90 -8.50
N LYS A 427 -16.45 -0.89 -7.81
CA LYS A 427 -15.97 -1.99 -6.97
C LYS A 427 -16.10 -1.59 -5.51
N LEU A 428 -16.75 -2.42 -4.69
CA LEU A 428 -17.02 -2.11 -3.28
C LEU A 428 -16.45 -3.19 -2.37
N TYR A 429 -15.96 -2.76 -1.21
CA TYR A 429 -15.35 -3.62 -0.20
C TYR A 429 -16.14 -3.47 1.10
N TYR A 430 -16.63 -4.58 1.62
CA TYR A 430 -17.32 -4.66 2.90
C TYR A 430 -16.40 -5.35 3.88
N ASN A 431 -15.99 -4.64 4.93
CA ASN A 431 -15.18 -5.21 6.00
C ASN A 431 -16.09 -5.58 7.16
N PHE A 432 -16.07 -6.85 7.56
CA PHE A 432 -16.82 -7.37 8.69
C PHE A 432 -15.84 -7.78 9.79
N ALA A 433 -16.18 -7.48 11.05
CA ALA A 433 -15.38 -7.83 12.22
C ALA A 433 -16.21 -8.63 13.22
N LEU A 434 -15.55 -9.53 13.95
CA LEU A 434 -16.17 -10.31 15.01
C LEU A 434 -16.42 -9.41 16.24
N GLY A 435 -17.66 -9.37 16.71
CA GLY A 435 -18.08 -8.73 17.97
C GLY A 435 -18.83 -9.71 18.88
N SER A 436 -19.41 -9.21 19.97
CA SER A 436 -20.10 -10.01 20.99
C SER A 436 -21.31 -10.80 20.47
N GLY A 437 -21.95 -10.35 19.39
CA GLY A 437 -23.09 -11.01 18.73
C GLY A 437 -22.75 -11.73 17.42
N GLY A 438 -21.46 -11.95 17.13
CA GLY A 438 -21.00 -12.46 15.83
C GLY A 438 -20.44 -11.36 14.92
N TYR A 439 -20.44 -11.59 13.60
CA TYR A 439 -19.86 -10.65 12.64
C TYR A 439 -20.79 -9.48 12.34
N ALA A 440 -20.27 -8.26 12.47
CA ALA A 440 -20.95 -7.03 12.08
C ALA A 440 -20.16 -6.30 10.98
N LEU A 441 -20.87 -5.58 10.11
CA LEU A 441 -20.24 -4.70 9.12
C LEU A 441 -19.51 -3.56 9.86
N GLN A 442 -18.18 -3.53 9.74
CA GLN A 442 -17.32 -2.55 10.39
C GLN A 442 -17.11 -1.31 9.52
N SER A 443 -16.97 -1.50 8.21
CA SER A 443 -16.77 -0.38 7.27
C SER A 443 -17.01 -0.81 5.84
N GLU A 444 -17.30 0.16 4.99
CA GLU A 444 -17.39 -0.02 3.55
C GLU A 444 -16.33 0.83 2.87
N ARG A 445 -15.81 0.36 1.74
CA ARG A 445 -14.88 1.14 0.90
C ARG A 445 -15.31 1.08 -0.55
N TYR A 446 -15.56 2.26 -1.11
CA TYR A 446 -15.95 2.47 -2.50
C TYR A 446 -14.70 2.72 -3.34
N LEU A 447 -14.47 1.90 -4.37
CA LEU A 447 -13.55 2.21 -5.46
C LEU A 447 -14.39 2.60 -6.69
N GLY A 448 -14.55 3.90 -6.84
CA GLY A 448 -15.12 4.54 -8.01
C GLY A 448 -14.10 4.69 -9.12
N TRP A 449 -14.60 4.85 -10.34
CA TRP A 449 -13.80 5.04 -11.53
C TRP A 449 -14.41 6.20 -12.31
N ALA A 450 -13.63 7.22 -12.65
CA ALA A 450 -14.00 8.15 -13.70
C ALA A 450 -13.29 7.76 -15.00
N LYS A 451 -14.08 7.13 -15.87
CA LYS A 451 -14.02 7.34 -17.32
C LYS A 451 -15.46 7.41 -17.83
N SER A 452 -15.85 8.60 -18.28
CA SER A 452 -16.87 8.75 -19.31
C SER A 452 -16.31 8.23 -20.63
#